data_AF-A0AAV0WIV6-F1
#
_entry.id   AF-A0AAV0WIV6-F1
#
_cell.length_a   1.000
_cell.length_b   1.000
_cell.length_c   1.000
_cell.angle_alpha   90.00
_cell.angle_beta   90.00
_cell.angle_gamma   90.00
#
_symmetry.space_group_name_H-M   'P 1'
#
loop_
_entity.id
_entity.type
_entity.pdbx_description
1 polymer ?
#
loop_
_entity_poly.entity_id
_entity_poly.type
_entity_poly.pdbx_seq_one_letter_code
_entity_poly.pdbx_strand_id
1 'polypeptide(L)'
;MTDFEKAIINACEEVYPNTPLSCCFFHFGQSIYRQIQSAGLQAAYNDPDDRSLKVYTHMMLALAFVPLAEVPRIFSLLENDAPEDLLPIFEYFEKNDVLGVIARGRKRGYLPRYPPEIWNQHQAALTGSHKTNNVSEGWHNRFQLVIGKHHPDLYSALSDFQKVQADVEIMISELSLGRKVRSQPKRKCRDFQTRIMSITADFNTYQDLQLLRTIAHNIVL
;
A
#
# COMPACT_ATOMS: atom_id res chain seq x y z
N MET A 1 -4.87 9.61 1.04
CA MET A 1 -4.55 8.16 1.00
C MET A 1 -5.69 7.40 1.65
N THR A 2 -6.17 6.31 1.05
CA THR A 2 -7.33 5.53 1.53
C THR A 2 -7.04 4.02 1.50
N ASP A 3 -7.95 3.24 2.06
CA ASP A 3 -7.97 1.78 1.97
C ASP A 3 -8.59 1.36 0.63
N PHE A 4 -8.48 0.07 0.29
CA PHE A 4 -9.01 -0.50 -0.97
C PHE A 4 -10.54 -0.69 -0.93
N GLU A 5 -11.27 0.37 -0.58
CA GLU A 5 -12.73 0.37 -0.44
C GLU A 5 -13.37 1.31 -1.44
N LYS A 6 -14.20 0.75 -2.34
CA LYS A 6 -14.77 1.53 -3.44
C LYS A 6 -15.74 2.62 -2.97
N ALA A 7 -16.45 2.39 -1.87
CA ALA A 7 -17.34 3.39 -1.28
C ALA A 7 -16.59 4.65 -0.83
N ILE A 8 -15.46 4.47 -0.13
CA ILE A 8 -14.62 5.59 0.33
C ILE A 8 -13.99 6.30 -0.86
N ILE A 9 -13.45 5.55 -1.84
CA ILE A 9 -12.85 6.12 -3.05
C ILE A 9 -13.87 7.01 -3.79
N ASN A 10 -15.07 6.48 -4.04
CA ASN A 10 -16.12 7.23 -4.74
C ASN A 10 -16.52 8.49 -3.96
N ALA A 11 -16.68 8.40 -2.64
CA ALA A 11 -17.01 9.55 -1.80
C ALA A 11 -15.91 10.61 -1.82
N CYS A 12 -14.63 10.21 -1.80
CA CYS A 12 -13.51 11.14 -1.92
C CYS A 12 -13.46 11.82 -3.30
N GLU A 13 -13.71 11.07 -4.38
CA GLU A 13 -13.76 11.63 -5.74
C GLU A 13 -14.92 12.61 -5.92
N GLU A 14 -16.08 12.32 -5.31
CA GLU A 14 -17.25 13.20 -5.35
C GLU A 14 -17.02 14.51 -4.57
N VAL A 15 -16.51 14.41 -3.34
CA VAL A 15 -16.34 15.57 -2.45
C VAL A 15 -15.09 16.37 -2.78
N TYR A 16 -14.03 15.71 -3.26
CA TYR A 16 -12.71 16.31 -3.53
C TYR A 16 -12.18 15.98 -4.93
N PRO A 17 -12.88 16.37 -6.01
CA PRO A 17 -12.60 15.91 -7.38
C PRO A 17 -11.21 16.28 -7.92
N ASN A 18 -10.58 17.31 -7.35
CA ASN A 18 -9.25 17.77 -7.78
C ASN A 18 -8.11 17.26 -6.88
N THR A 19 -8.41 16.41 -5.89
CA THR A 19 -7.39 15.87 -4.98
C THR A 19 -6.89 14.53 -5.52
N PRO A 20 -5.57 14.37 -5.73
CA PRO A 20 -5.02 13.08 -6.13
C PRO A 20 -5.36 11.99 -5.10
N LEU A 21 -6.05 10.96 -5.56
CA LEU A 21 -6.37 9.80 -4.75
C LEU A 21 -5.23 8.77 -4.84
N SER A 22 -4.86 8.21 -3.70
CA SER A 22 -3.89 7.12 -3.62
C SER A 22 -4.33 6.14 -2.55
N CYS A 23 -4.12 4.86 -2.77
CA CYS A 23 -4.39 3.79 -1.83
C CYS A 23 -3.11 3.43 -1.05
N CYS A 24 -3.28 3.06 0.21
CA CYS A 24 -2.19 2.68 1.10
C CYS A 24 -1.50 1.39 0.60
N PHE A 25 -0.16 1.39 0.55
CA PHE A 25 0.62 0.21 0.15
C PHE A 25 0.40 -1.00 1.07
N PHE A 26 0.19 -0.77 2.36
CA PHE A 26 -0.13 -1.84 3.29
C PHE A 26 -1.48 -2.49 2.96
N HIS A 27 -2.49 -1.68 2.66
CA HIS A 27 -3.81 -2.17 2.25
C HIS A 27 -3.80 -2.81 0.86
N PHE A 28 -2.88 -2.39 -0.02
CA PHE A 28 -2.61 -3.09 -1.27
C PHE A 28 -2.11 -4.51 -1.01
N GLY A 29 -1.13 -4.64 -0.11
CA GLY A 29 -0.67 -5.90 0.48
C GLY A 29 -1.79 -6.80 0.95
N GLN A 30 -2.66 -6.27 1.79
CA GLN A 30 -3.82 -7.00 2.30
C GLN A 30 -4.80 -7.40 1.20
N SER A 31 -5.03 -6.54 0.20
CA SER A 31 -5.93 -6.85 -0.92
C SER A 31 -5.46 -8.07 -1.71
N ILE A 32 -4.16 -8.12 -2.06
CA ILE A 32 -3.56 -9.29 -2.75
C ILE A 32 -3.62 -10.52 -1.84
N TYR A 33 -3.30 -10.38 -0.55
CA TYR A 33 -3.35 -11.50 0.37
C TYR A 33 -4.77 -12.10 0.52
N ARG A 34 -5.81 -11.26 0.52
CA ARG A 34 -7.21 -11.75 0.52
C ARG A 34 -7.52 -12.58 -0.73
N GLN A 35 -6.94 -12.26 -1.89
CA GLN A 35 -7.11 -13.08 -3.09
C GLN A 35 -6.47 -14.45 -2.93
N ILE A 36 -5.25 -14.52 -2.39
CA ILE A 36 -4.56 -15.77 -2.05
C ILE A 36 -5.42 -16.62 -1.10
N GLN A 37 -6.02 -16.00 -0.09
CA GLN A 37 -6.93 -16.69 0.83
C GLN A 37 -8.18 -17.19 0.12
N SER A 38 -8.81 -16.38 -0.73
CA SER A 38 -10.01 -16.79 -1.48
C SER A 38 -9.75 -17.90 -2.49
N ALA A 39 -8.52 -18.00 -3.00
CA ALA A 39 -8.07 -19.08 -3.86
C ALA A 39 -7.70 -20.36 -3.08
N GLY A 40 -7.77 -20.35 -1.74
CA GLY A 40 -7.40 -21.49 -0.90
C GLY A 40 -5.88 -21.70 -0.76
N LEU A 41 -5.06 -20.74 -1.22
CA LEU A 41 -3.61 -20.86 -1.31
C LEU A 41 -2.87 -20.38 -0.05
N GLN A 42 -3.59 -20.13 1.05
CA GLN A 42 -3.01 -19.64 2.30
C GLN A 42 -1.98 -20.59 2.90
N ALA A 43 -2.18 -21.91 2.82
CA ALA A 43 -1.23 -22.89 3.31
C ALA A 43 0.08 -22.84 2.50
N ALA A 44 -0.02 -22.91 1.17
CA ALA A 44 1.12 -22.82 0.26
C ALA A 44 1.86 -21.47 0.38
N TYR A 45 1.16 -20.36 0.60
CA TYR A 45 1.79 -19.05 0.88
C TYR A 45 2.67 -19.05 2.12
N ASN A 46 2.27 -19.79 3.15
CA ASN A 46 2.95 -19.83 4.44
C ASN A 46 3.91 -21.00 4.59
N ASP A 47 4.03 -21.85 3.56
CA ASP A 47 4.97 -22.97 3.54
C ASP A 47 6.41 -22.45 3.76
N PRO A 48 7.13 -22.95 4.77
CA PRO A 48 8.52 -22.57 5.02
C PRO A 48 9.50 -23.22 4.02
N ASP A 49 9.14 -24.37 3.45
CA ASP A 49 9.98 -25.17 2.57
C ASP A 49 9.82 -24.76 1.11
N ASP A 50 8.62 -24.30 0.71
CA ASP A 50 8.37 -23.66 -0.59
C ASP A 50 7.96 -22.19 -0.43
N ARG A 51 8.84 -21.28 -0.87
CA ARG A 51 8.61 -19.83 -0.81
C ARG A 51 8.17 -19.24 -2.14
N SER A 52 8.00 -20.04 -3.18
CA SER A 52 7.75 -19.58 -4.55
C SER A 52 6.50 -18.71 -4.59
N LEU A 53 5.37 -19.19 -4.06
CA LEU A 53 4.11 -18.45 -4.05
C LEU A 53 4.26 -17.09 -3.35
N LYS A 54 4.93 -17.07 -2.20
CA LYS A 54 5.16 -15.83 -1.46
C LYS A 54 6.09 -14.87 -2.20
N VAL A 55 7.14 -15.37 -2.85
CA VAL A 55 8.04 -14.55 -3.67
C VAL A 55 7.29 -13.90 -4.82
N TYR A 56 6.51 -14.65 -5.61
CA TYR A 56 5.71 -14.08 -6.70
C TYR A 56 4.66 -13.10 -6.19
N THR A 57 4.00 -13.40 -5.07
CA THR A 57 3.08 -12.45 -4.42
C THR A 57 3.79 -11.13 -4.07
N HIS A 58 5.00 -11.21 -3.53
CA HIS A 58 5.78 -10.02 -3.17
C HIS A 58 6.31 -9.29 -4.41
N MET A 59 6.58 -10.00 -5.50
CA MET A 59 6.89 -9.40 -6.80
C MET A 59 5.68 -8.68 -7.41
N MET A 60 4.46 -9.20 -7.24
CA MET A 60 3.23 -8.47 -7.62
C MET A 60 3.11 -7.17 -6.82
N LEU A 61 3.39 -7.20 -5.51
CA LEU A 61 3.42 -5.99 -4.69
C LEU A 61 4.53 -5.02 -5.12
N ALA A 62 5.65 -5.54 -5.60
CA ALA A 62 6.75 -4.72 -6.11
C ALA A 62 6.37 -3.89 -7.35
N LEU A 63 5.32 -4.27 -8.09
CA LEU A 63 4.79 -3.48 -9.20
C LEU A 63 4.33 -2.08 -8.76
N ALA A 64 3.98 -1.89 -7.49
CA ALA A 64 3.68 -0.56 -6.95
C ALA A 64 4.87 0.40 -7.07
N PHE A 65 6.10 -0.10 -7.19
CA PHE A 65 7.32 0.71 -7.25
C PHE A 65 7.93 0.76 -8.65
N VAL A 66 7.22 0.28 -9.65
CA VAL A 66 7.58 0.38 -11.07
C VAL A 66 7.04 1.70 -11.64
N PRO A 67 7.75 2.39 -12.56
CA PRO A 67 7.19 3.53 -13.27
C PRO A 67 5.81 3.20 -13.85
N LEU A 68 4.82 4.05 -13.62
CA LEU A 68 3.43 3.78 -13.96
C LEU A 68 3.23 3.30 -15.41
N ALA A 69 3.96 3.89 -16.37
CA ALA A 69 3.89 3.53 -17.78
C ALA A 69 4.45 2.13 -18.10
N GLU A 70 5.36 1.62 -17.27
CA GLU A 70 6.00 0.30 -17.44
C GLU A 70 5.24 -0.83 -16.75
N VAL A 71 4.27 -0.50 -15.88
CA VAL A 71 3.49 -1.48 -15.11
C VAL A 71 2.86 -2.56 -16.00
N PRO A 72 2.15 -2.25 -17.10
CA PRO A 72 1.56 -3.29 -17.96
C PRO A 72 2.60 -4.25 -18.54
N ARG A 73 3.71 -3.70 -19.06
CA ARG A 73 4.76 -4.50 -19.71
C ARG A 73 5.45 -5.42 -18.71
N ILE A 74 5.82 -4.90 -17.55
CA ILE A 74 6.52 -5.65 -16.50
C ILE A 74 5.58 -6.66 -15.83
N PHE A 75 4.29 -6.33 -15.68
CA PHE A 75 3.29 -7.28 -15.23
C PHE A 75 3.20 -8.49 -16.18
N SER A 76 3.11 -8.27 -17.49
CA SER A 76 3.08 -9.39 -18.45
C SER A 76 4.36 -10.24 -18.40
N LEU A 77 5.53 -9.64 -18.18
CA LEU A 77 6.76 -10.42 -17.98
C LEU A 77 6.70 -11.28 -16.71
N LEU A 78 6.16 -10.74 -15.62
CA LEU A 78 5.99 -11.46 -14.37
C LEU A 78 5.01 -12.61 -14.50
N GLU A 79 3.87 -12.38 -15.15
CA GLU A 79 2.84 -13.39 -15.40
C GLU A 79 3.39 -14.56 -16.23
N ASN A 80 4.17 -14.28 -17.28
CA ASN A 80 4.80 -15.33 -18.10
C ASN A 80 5.89 -16.12 -17.36
N ASP A 81 6.52 -15.54 -16.34
CA ASP A 81 7.50 -16.22 -15.48
C ASP A 81 6.84 -16.98 -14.31
N ALA A 82 5.55 -16.74 -14.04
CA ALA A 82 4.86 -17.25 -12.87
C ALA A 82 4.53 -18.76 -12.98
N PRO A 83 4.56 -19.51 -11.86
CA PRO A 83 4.04 -20.87 -11.79
C PRO A 83 2.56 -20.95 -12.17
N GLU A 84 2.16 -22.05 -12.79
CA GLU A 84 0.79 -22.27 -13.29
C GLU A 84 -0.27 -22.13 -12.18
N ASP A 85 0.05 -22.58 -10.96
CA ASP A 85 -0.82 -22.47 -9.79
C ASP A 85 -1.18 -21.03 -9.40
N LEU A 86 -0.40 -20.04 -9.87
CA LEU A 86 -0.63 -18.63 -9.58
C LEU A 86 -1.43 -17.91 -10.66
N LEU A 87 -1.56 -18.50 -11.86
CA LEU A 87 -2.25 -17.87 -12.98
C LEU A 87 -3.66 -17.35 -12.61
N PRO A 88 -4.48 -18.05 -11.82
CA PRO A 88 -5.78 -17.51 -11.41
C PRO A 88 -5.68 -16.19 -10.61
N ILE A 89 -4.62 -16.01 -9.83
CA ILE A 89 -4.36 -14.77 -9.08
C ILE A 89 -3.88 -13.68 -10.04
N PHE A 90 -2.99 -14.02 -10.98
CA PHE A 90 -2.51 -13.08 -12.00
C PHE A 90 -3.63 -12.60 -12.91
N GLU A 91 -4.49 -13.48 -13.40
CA GLU A 91 -5.67 -13.15 -14.20
C GLU A 91 -6.63 -12.22 -13.43
N TYR A 92 -6.86 -12.51 -12.13
CA TYR A 92 -7.66 -11.64 -11.29
C TYR A 92 -7.03 -10.24 -11.20
N PHE A 93 -5.73 -10.17 -10.96
CA PHE A 93 -5.01 -8.91 -10.77
C PHE A 93 -4.92 -8.10 -12.07
N GLU A 94 -4.65 -8.76 -13.21
CA GLU A 94 -4.67 -8.14 -14.54
C GLU A 94 -6.02 -7.43 -14.78
N LYS A 95 -7.11 -8.15 -14.52
CA LYS A 95 -8.48 -7.71 -14.80
C LYS A 95 -8.98 -6.63 -13.83
N ASN A 96 -8.58 -6.68 -12.55
CA ASN A 96 -9.14 -5.82 -11.51
C ASN A 96 -8.23 -4.65 -11.13
N ASP A 97 -6.93 -4.75 -11.38
CA ASP A 97 -5.95 -3.80 -10.85
C ASP A 97 -4.99 -3.25 -11.92
N VAL A 98 -4.74 -3.96 -13.03
CA VAL A 98 -3.76 -3.53 -14.06
C VAL A 98 -4.41 -2.99 -15.34
N LEU A 99 -5.11 -3.84 -16.10
CA LEU A 99 -5.59 -3.53 -17.45
C LEU A 99 -7.12 -3.36 -17.55
N GLY A 100 -7.88 -4.02 -16.69
CA GLY A 100 -9.32 -4.11 -16.89
C GLY A 100 -9.69 -5.15 -17.93
N VAL A 101 -10.83 -4.97 -18.60
CA VAL A 101 -11.27 -5.81 -19.72
C VAL A 101 -11.40 -4.96 -20.97
N ILE A 102 -10.70 -5.33 -22.03
CA ILE A 102 -10.82 -4.69 -23.35
C ILE A 102 -12.15 -5.11 -24.00
N ALA A 103 -12.86 -4.14 -24.56
CA ALA A 103 -14.10 -4.42 -25.31
C ALA A 103 -13.81 -5.32 -26.52
N ARG A 104 -14.55 -6.43 -26.65
CA ARG A 104 -14.44 -7.35 -27.80
C ARG A 104 -15.83 -7.71 -28.31
N GLY A 105 -16.13 -7.28 -29.55
CA GLY A 105 -17.44 -7.49 -30.18
C GLY A 105 -18.55 -6.84 -29.36
N ARG A 106 -19.53 -7.65 -28.90
CA ARG A 106 -20.66 -7.19 -28.07
C ARG A 106 -20.33 -7.07 -26.58
N LYS A 107 -19.18 -7.56 -26.11
CA LYS A 107 -18.79 -7.45 -24.70
C LYS A 107 -18.24 -6.05 -24.43
N ARG A 108 -18.89 -5.33 -23.51
CA ARG A 108 -18.44 -4.02 -23.05
C ARG A 108 -17.17 -4.19 -22.23
N GLY A 109 -16.13 -3.44 -22.59
CA GLY A 109 -14.92 -3.33 -21.78
C GLY A 109 -15.17 -2.48 -20.54
N TYR A 110 -14.34 -2.66 -19.52
CA TYR A 110 -14.39 -1.89 -18.29
C TYR A 110 -12.98 -1.62 -17.76
N LEU A 111 -12.81 -0.48 -17.11
CA LEU A 111 -11.57 -0.10 -16.44
C LEU A 111 -11.36 -0.94 -15.17
N PRO A 112 -10.12 -1.23 -14.78
CA PRO A 112 -9.84 -1.94 -13.53
C PRO A 112 -10.52 -1.26 -12.34
N ARG A 113 -10.99 -2.09 -11.40
CA ARG A 113 -11.70 -1.62 -10.19
C ARG A 113 -10.81 -0.69 -9.37
N TYR A 114 -9.52 -1.02 -9.29
CA TYR A 114 -8.47 -0.22 -8.64
C TYR A 114 -7.33 0.02 -9.64
N PRO A 115 -7.39 1.08 -10.45
CA PRO A 115 -6.43 1.28 -11.52
C PRO A 115 -5.00 1.57 -11.02
N PRO A 116 -3.94 1.33 -11.80
CA PRO A 116 -2.55 1.51 -11.36
C PRO A 116 -2.25 2.89 -10.76
N GLU A 117 -2.90 3.94 -11.25
CA GLU A 117 -2.76 5.31 -10.79
C GLU A 117 -2.98 5.49 -9.29
N ILE A 118 -3.89 4.69 -8.70
CA ILE A 118 -4.24 4.85 -7.28
C ILE A 118 -3.36 3.99 -6.37
N TRP A 119 -2.89 2.82 -6.80
CA TRP A 119 -2.08 1.94 -5.95
C TRP A 119 -0.58 2.04 -6.18
N ASN A 120 -0.14 2.66 -7.29
CA ASN A 120 1.26 2.90 -7.58
C ASN A 120 1.87 3.88 -6.56
N GLN A 121 3.10 3.60 -6.17
CA GLN A 121 3.90 4.28 -5.16
C GLN A 121 5.28 4.68 -5.69
N HIS A 122 5.53 4.58 -7.00
CA HIS A 122 6.83 4.91 -7.61
C HIS A 122 7.24 6.35 -7.28
N GLN A 123 6.35 7.31 -7.53
CA GLN A 123 6.64 8.72 -7.24
C GLN A 123 6.75 8.98 -5.73
N ALA A 124 5.94 8.30 -4.91
CA ALA A 124 6.00 8.39 -3.46
C ALA A 124 7.28 7.78 -2.88
N ALA A 125 7.86 6.77 -3.55
CA ALA A 125 9.16 6.21 -3.20
C ALA A 125 10.28 7.21 -3.51
N LEU A 126 10.32 7.77 -4.72
CA LEU A 126 11.34 8.73 -5.15
C LEU A 126 11.35 10.02 -4.32
N THR A 127 10.17 10.55 -3.99
CA THR A 127 10.03 11.80 -3.21
C THR A 127 10.15 11.59 -1.71
N GLY A 128 10.27 10.35 -1.24
CA GLY A 128 10.25 10.03 0.19
C GLY A 128 8.89 10.32 0.86
N SER A 129 7.81 10.43 0.10
CA SER A 129 6.46 10.66 0.62
C SER A 129 5.92 9.45 1.39
N HIS A 130 4.89 9.68 2.21
CA HIS A 130 4.21 8.62 2.94
C HIS A 130 3.53 7.63 1.97
N LYS A 131 3.80 6.34 2.18
CA LYS A 131 3.24 5.21 1.39
C LYS A 131 2.18 4.41 2.16
N THR A 132 2.07 4.67 3.47
CA THR A 132 1.11 4.03 4.34
C THR A 132 0.39 5.07 5.20
N ASN A 133 -0.79 4.69 5.69
CA ASN A 133 -1.61 5.44 6.64
C ASN A 133 -1.15 5.24 8.11
N ASN A 134 0.04 4.67 8.37
CA ASN A 134 0.53 4.36 9.72
C ASN A 134 0.50 5.55 10.69
N VAL A 135 0.65 6.78 10.19
CA VAL A 135 0.58 7.99 11.03
C VAL A 135 -0.84 8.16 11.58
N SER A 136 -1.85 8.03 10.73
CA SER A 136 -3.26 8.09 11.10
C SER A 136 -3.64 6.93 12.02
N GLU A 137 -3.21 5.70 11.72
CA GLU A 137 -3.45 4.53 12.59
C GLU A 137 -2.74 4.66 13.94
N GLY A 138 -1.51 5.18 13.94
CA GLY A 138 -0.76 5.45 15.17
C GLY A 138 -1.45 6.51 16.03
N TRP A 139 -2.02 7.54 15.39
CA TRP A 139 -2.84 8.54 16.08
C TRP A 139 -4.13 7.94 16.63
N HIS A 140 -4.88 7.15 15.84
CA HIS A 140 -6.10 6.47 16.30
C HIS A 140 -5.83 5.56 17.50
N ASN A 141 -4.76 4.76 17.46
CA ASN A 141 -4.37 3.89 18.56
C ASN A 141 -4.05 4.70 19.84
N ARG A 142 -3.28 5.78 19.70
CA ARG A 142 -2.99 6.68 20.83
C ARG A 142 -4.28 7.32 21.37
N PHE A 143 -5.15 7.77 20.48
CA PHE A 143 -6.41 8.41 20.84
C PHE A 143 -7.31 7.44 21.63
N GLN A 144 -7.42 6.20 21.16
CA GLN A 144 -8.16 5.15 21.85
C GLN A 144 -7.59 4.84 23.25
N LEU A 145 -6.26 4.87 23.40
CA LEU A 145 -5.60 4.73 24.71
C LEU A 145 -5.88 5.91 25.64
N VAL A 146 -5.90 7.15 25.12
CA VAL A 146 -6.18 8.35 25.91
C VAL A 146 -7.63 8.35 26.40
N ILE A 147 -8.59 7.99 25.54
CA ILE A 147 -10.00 7.87 25.94
C ILE A 147 -10.17 6.73 26.94
N GLY A 148 -9.55 5.56 26.68
CA GLY A 148 -9.60 4.40 27.58
C GLY A 148 -10.99 3.81 27.85
N LYS A 149 -12.01 4.24 27.09
CA LYS A 149 -13.43 3.89 27.26
C LYS A 149 -14.10 3.72 25.89
N HIS A 150 -15.03 2.76 25.77
CA HIS A 150 -15.79 2.56 24.54
C HIS A 150 -16.89 3.64 24.33
N HIS A 151 -17.47 4.15 25.42
CA HIS A 151 -18.56 5.12 25.39
C HIS A 151 -18.32 6.24 26.42
N PRO A 152 -17.38 7.16 26.17
CA PRO A 152 -17.19 8.32 27.04
C PRO A 152 -18.42 9.25 26.96
N ASP A 153 -18.79 9.86 28.08
CA ASP A 153 -19.73 10.99 28.08
C ASP A 153 -19.08 12.21 27.41
N LEU A 154 -19.91 13.21 27.03
CA LEU A 154 -19.46 14.38 26.31
C LEU A 154 -18.32 15.14 27.02
N TYR A 155 -18.39 15.27 28.35
CA TYR A 155 -17.40 16.02 29.11
C TYR A 155 -16.09 15.24 29.23
N SER A 156 -16.15 13.93 29.46
CA SER A 156 -14.98 13.05 29.40
C SER A 156 -14.31 13.13 28.02
N ALA A 157 -15.09 13.00 26.95
CA ALA A 157 -14.58 13.06 25.58
C ALA A 157 -13.90 14.41 25.30
N LEU A 158 -14.53 15.53 25.69
CA LEU A 158 -13.95 16.86 25.52
C LEU A 158 -12.62 17.02 26.27
N SER A 159 -12.55 16.53 27.51
CA SER A 159 -11.31 16.54 28.29
C SER A 159 -10.21 15.72 27.63
N ASP A 160 -10.55 14.55 27.07
CA ASP A 160 -9.59 13.69 26.38
C ASP A 160 -9.10 14.30 25.06
N PHE A 161 -9.98 14.99 24.32
CA PHE A 161 -9.58 15.80 23.16
C PHE A 161 -8.60 16.91 23.54
N GLN A 162 -8.86 17.63 24.63
CA GLN A 162 -7.96 18.68 25.12
C GLN A 162 -6.57 18.14 25.51
N LYS A 163 -6.50 16.94 26.12
CA LYS A 163 -5.22 16.28 26.42
C LYS A 163 -4.44 15.98 25.13
N VAL A 164 -5.12 15.45 24.12
CA VAL A 164 -4.50 15.12 22.82
C VAL A 164 -4.02 16.39 22.12
N GLN A 165 -4.81 17.47 22.16
CA GLN A 165 -4.42 18.77 21.61
C GLN A 165 -3.16 19.31 22.31
N ALA A 166 -3.15 19.36 23.64
CA ALA A 166 -2.00 19.83 24.41
C ALA A 166 -0.73 19.03 24.09
N ASP A 167 -0.83 17.70 24.00
CA ASP A 167 0.28 16.83 23.61
C ASP A 167 0.79 17.14 22.19
N VAL A 168 -0.10 17.46 21.25
CA VAL A 168 0.27 17.84 19.87
C VAL A 168 0.95 19.21 19.82
N GLU A 169 0.45 20.19 20.55
CA GLU A 169 1.05 21.53 20.64
C GLU A 169 2.47 21.49 21.23
N ILE A 170 2.69 20.64 22.22
CA ILE A 170 4.03 20.37 22.76
C ILE A 170 4.93 19.76 21.68
N MET A 171 4.44 18.78 20.91
CA MET A 171 5.20 18.16 19.83
C MET A 171 5.58 19.16 18.73
N ILE A 172 4.67 20.05 18.35
CA ILE A 172 4.93 21.13 17.38
C ILE A 172 5.98 22.10 17.92
N SER A 173 5.89 22.49 19.19
CA SER A 173 6.86 23.38 19.83
C SER A 173 8.26 22.74 19.93
N GLU A 174 8.35 21.46 20.25
CA GLU A 174 9.62 20.73 20.26
C GLU A 174 10.23 20.64 18.84
N LEU A 175 9.39 20.42 17.82
CA LEU A 175 9.82 20.42 16.42
C LEU A 175 10.34 21.79 15.96
N SER A 176 9.69 22.89 16.35
CA SER A 176 10.14 24.24 16.00
C SER A 176 11.49 24.59 16.63
N LEU A 177 11.80 23.96 17.76
CA LEU A 177 13.11 24.02 18.43
C LEU A 177 14.14 23.03 17.85
N GLY A 178 13.81 22.31 16.78
CA GLY A 178 14.70 21.33 16.14
C GLY A 178 14.94 20.06 16.96
N ARG A 179 14.12 19.81 17.99
CA ARG A 179 14.25 18.63 18.85
C ARG A 179 13.54 17.42 18.24
N LYS A 180 13.96 16.23 18.66
CA LYS A 180 13.32 14.97 18.23
C LYS A 180 12.00 14.78 18.99
N VAL A 181 10.90 14.70 18.25
CA VAL A 181 9.58 14.30 18.78
C VAL A 181 9.51 12.80 19.10
N ARG A 182 8.65 12.47 20.07
CA ARG A 182 8.48 11.10 20.59
C ARG A 182 7.98 10.10 19.54
N SER A 183 7.16 10.51 18.59
CA SER A 183 6.52 9.64 17.60
C SER A 183 7.28 9.62 16.27
N GLN A 184 8.39 8.88 16.24
CA GLN A 184 9.14 8.61 15.01
C GLN A 184 8.68 7.29 14.37
N PRO A 185 8.67 7.17 13.04
CA PRO A 185 8.48 5.88 12.39
C PRO A 185 9.51 4.87 12.91
N LYS A 186 9.07 3.61 13.12
CA LYS A 186 9.96 2.52 13.53
C LYS A 186 11.16 2.46 12.58
N ARG A 187 12.35 2.17 13.12
CA ARG A 187 13.61 2.09 12.34
C ARG A 187 13.43 1.24 11.07
N LYS A 188 12.82 0.06 11.20
CA LYS A 188 12.53 -0.85 10.07
C LYS A 188 11.76 -0.18 8.92
N CYS A 189 10.79 0.68 9.21
CA CYS A 189 10.03 1.41 8.18
C CYS A 189 10.90 2.45 7.47
N ARG A 190 11.77 3.15 8.21
CA ARG A 190 12.73 4.10 7.62
C ARG A 190 13.74 3.38 6.74
N ASP A 191 14.30 2.27 7.23
CA ASP A 191 15.27 1.46 6.49
C ASP A 191 14.64 0.84 5.22
N PHE A 192 13.37 0.42 5.29
CA PHE A 192 12.61 0.00 4.11
C PHE A 192 12.46 1.16 3.11
N GLN A 193 12.02 2.33 3.57
CA GLN A 193 11.84 3.49 2.72
C GLN A 193 13.14 3.92 2.02
N THR A 194 14.26 3.96 2.73
CA THR A 194 15.57 4.29 2.16
C THR A 194 15.98 3.28 1.09
N ARG A 195 15.82 1.98 1.35
CA ARG A 195 16.17 0.91 0.39
C ARG A 195 15.31 0.98 -0.86
N ILE A 196 13.98 1.10 -0.72
CA ILE A 196 13.07 1.20 -1.85
C ILE A 196 13.36 2.46 -2.66
N MET A 197 13.59 3.61 -2.03
CA MET A 197 13.93 4.83 -2.75
C MET A 197 15.18 4.66 -3.61
N SER A 198 16.24 4.03 -3.08
CA SER A 198 17.46 3.75 -3.85
C SER A 198 17.18 2.81 -5.03
N ILE A 199 16.49 1.68 -4.79
CA ILE A 199 16.20 0.70 -5.84
C ILE A 199 15.32 1.31 -6.94
N THR A 200 14.31 2.09 -6.56
CA THR A 200 13.41 2.77 -7.50
C THR A 200 14.14 3.86 -8.29
N ALA A 201 15.06 4.60 -7.69
CA ALA A 201 15.87 5.60 -8.39
C ALA A 201 16.78 4.95 -9.46
N ASP A 202 17.25 3.75 -9.19
CA ASP A 202 18.13 2.98 -10.08
C ASP A 202 17.36 2.06 -11.05
N PHE A 203 16.05 2.28 -11.27
CA PHE A 203 15.16 1.42 -12.08
C PHE A 203 15.79 0.96 -13.40
N ASN A 204 16.40 1.87 -14.17
CA ASN A 204 16.98 1.59 -15.49
C ASN A 204 18.22 0.69 -15.46
N THR A 205 18.80 0.42 -14.29
CA THR A 205 20.02 -0.40 -14.14
C THR A 205 19.74 -1.88 -13.92
N TYR A 206 18.52 -2.22 -13.48
CA TYR A 206 18.12 -3.59 -13.21
C TYR A 206 17.45 -4.23 -14.43
N GLN A 207 17.59 -5.56 -14.55
CA GLN A 207 16.63 -6.31 -15.36
C GLN A 207 15.26 -6.30 -14.69
N ASP A 208 14.18 -6.22 -15.47
CA ASP A 208 12.81 -6.00 -14.95
C ASP A 208 12.41 -6.98 -13.83
N LEU A 209 12.58 -8.30 -14.04
CA LEU A 209 12.24 -9.29 -13.02
C LEU A 209 13.21 -9.30 -11.84
N GLN A 210 14.48 -8.96 -12.07
CA GLN A 210 15.47 -8.83 -11.00
C GLN A 210 15.13 -7.64 -10.09
N LEU A 211 14.65 -6.53 -10.66
CA LEU A 211 14.13 -5.40 -9.90
C LEU A 211 12.99 -5.85 -8.99
N LEU A 212 11.98 -6.51 -9.55
CA LEU A 212 10.83 -6.98 -8.78
C LEU A 212 11.26 -7.93 -7.65
N ARG A 213 12.16 -8.88 -7.92
CA ARG A 213 12.73 -9.76 -6.90
C ARG A 213 13.45 -8.94 -5.83
N THR A 214 14.27 -7.97 -6.20
CA THR A 214 15.03 -7.14 -5.25
C THR A 214 14.11 -6.35 -4.34
N ILE A 215 13.06 -5.72 -4.90
CA ILE A 215 12.05 -5.00 -4.13
C ILE A 215 11.27 -5.97 -3.22
N ALA A 216 10.85 -7.13 -3.76
CA ALA A 216 10.13 -8.16 -3.02
C ALA A 216 10.86 -8.59 -1.73
N HIS A 217 12.18 -8.79 -1.79
CA HIS A 217 12.99 -9.15 -0.60
C HIS A 217 12.99 -8.06 0.49
N ASN A 218 12.70 -6.82 0.13
CA ASN A 218 12.64 -5.70 1.07
C ASN A 218 11.24 -5.51 1.66
N ILE A 219 10.20 -6.05 1.03
CA ILE A 219 8.82 -5.94 1.49
C ILE A 219 8.65 -6.76 2.76
N VAL A 220 8.27 -6.09 3.85
CA VAL A 220 7.87 -6.77 5.08
C VAL A 220 6.54 -6.19 5.54
N LEU A 221 5.46 -6.84 5.07
CA LEU A 221 4.08 -6.56 5.44
C LEU A 221 3.64 -7.50 6.56
#